data_AF-A0A924IBG4-F1
#
_entry.id   AF-A0A924IBG4-F1
#
_cell.length_a   1.000
_cell.length_b   1.000
_cell.length_c   1.000
_cell.angle_alpha   90.00
_cell.angle_beta   90.00
_cell.angle_gamma   90.00
#
_symmetry.space_group_name_H-M   'P 1'
#
loop_
_entity.id
_entity.type
_entity.pdbx_description
1 polymer ?
#
loop_
_entity_poly.entity_id
_entity_poly.type
_entity_poly.pdbx_seq_one_letter_code
_entity_poly.pdbx_strand_id
1 'polypeptide(L)'
;MPDSLTVAEEPDSMIPERIIRHLRKLMPRRKKAILKTSCLLDFVENKAETTRPDSATFTVLCDILRGREPYHWREQVVAAWAIGRAELDEEQQKEAAVATAHLLDYGGKTRGQWNGGAITLGITYAMGWILLNVTLLILYSLICLFFLRGLSGDIGLLLTAPFFVFPFSLLLTPAVPFVTIAVQSNRSNQTREEAACSLGSLGRAEGVPALLRASQNWEFFWTLGRKALARTLPSLKKETHYGTLDSDVVPNLCRLLEKSSDVERNAKSDWQITLLDALEKVGNARSLDTLTHLIKRNTPPQKRVSVSTTDPFDCSPIVLERMVQVREVIVERVARETEAETLLRGSQAPIVPETLLRSYEGTIETPPEQLLRATIKEE
;
A
#
# COMPACT_ATOMS: atom_id res chain seq x y z
N MET A 1 -5.35 14.85 -33.05
CA MET A 1 -6.46 14.41 -32.18
C MET A 1 -6.25 12.92 -31.96
N PRO A 2 -5.74 12.50 -30.78
CA PRO A 2 -5.56 11.09 -30.52
C PRO A 2 -6.91 10.48 -30.15
N ASP A 3 -7.20 9.34 -30.77
CA ASP A 3 -8.39 8.55 -30.55
C ASP A 3 -8.59 8.28 -29.06
N SER A 4 -9.84 8.49 -28.65
CA SER A 4 -10.40 8.06 -27.39
C SER A 4 -9.87 6.68 -27.03
N LEU A 5 -9.03 6.63 -25.99
CA LEU A 5 -8.93 5.47 -25.13
C LEU A 5 -10.37 5.07 -24.83
N THR A 6 -10.85 4.05 -25.52
CA THR A 6 -12.01 3.28 -25.09
C THR A 6 -11.65 2.83 -23.69
N VAL A 7 -12.11 3.60 -22.71
CA VAL A 7 -12.18 3.21 -21.32
C VAL A 7 -13.02 1.96 -21.40
N ALA A 8 -12.34 0.81 -21.46
CA ALA A 8 -12.98 -0.49 -21.43
C ALA A 8 -14.00 -0.40 -20.31
N GLU A 9 -15.29 -0.50 -20.65
CA GLU A 9 -16.39 -0.36 -19.71
C GLU A 9 -16.00 -1.11 -18.45
N GLU A 10 -15.75 -0.33 -17.40
CA GLU A 10 -15.16 -0.81 -16.17
C GLU A 10 -16.12 -1.91 -15.65
N PRO A 11 -15.64 -3.06 -15.14
CA PRO A 11 -16.47 -4.10 -14.55
C PRO A 11 -17.15 -3.65 -13.23
N ASP A 12 -17.56 -2.39 -13.17
CA ASP A 12 -18.04 -1.63 -12.03
C ASP A 12 -19.42 -2.09 -11.55
N SER A 13 -20.20 -2.78 -12.40
CA SER A 13 -21.50 -3.33 -12.04
C SER A 13 -21.42 -4.66 -11.28
N MET A 14 -20.30 -5.38 -11.32
CA MET A 14 -20.17 -6.71 -10.69
C MET A 14 -19.65 -6.66 -9.24
N ILE A 15 -18.97 -5.57 -8.88
CA ILE A 15 -18.38 -5.35 -7.56
C ILE A 15 -19.43 -5.14 -6.47
N PRO A 16 -20.52 -4.35 -6.68
CA PRO A 16 -21.55 -4.11 -5.66
C PRO A 16 -22.20 -5.40 -5.17
N GLU A 17 -22.58 -6.32 -6.08
CA GLU A 17 -23.21 -7.57 -5.68
C GLU A 17 -22.28 -8.46 -4.84
N ARG A 18 -20.99 -8.51 -5.20
CA ARG A 18 -20.01 -9.31 -4.46
C ARG A 18 -19.81 -8.74 -3.05
N ILE A 19 -19.72 -7.41 -2.93
CA ILE A 19 -19.59 -6.70 -1.65
C ILE A 19 -20.85 -6.89 -0.79
N ILE A 20 -22.05 -6.67 -1.35
CA ILE A 20 -23.33 -6.87 -0.65
C ILE A 20 -23.46 -8.33 -0.19
N ARG A 21 -23.09 -9.30 -1.02
CA ARG A 21 -23.08 -10.73 -0.66
C ARG A 21 -22.09 -11.03 0.46
N HIS A 22 -20.95 -10.34 0.50
CA HIS A 22 -19.98 -10.46 1.60
C HIS A 22 -20.50 -9.86 2.91
N LEU A 23 -21.17 -8.71 2.85
CA LEU A 23 -21.79 -8.05 4.01
C LEU A 23 -22.93 -8.88 4.60
N ARG A 24 -23.84 -9.39 3.77
CA ARG A 24 -24.93 -10.29 4.25
C ARG A 24 -24.39 -11.54 4.93
N LYS A 25 -23.25 -12.08 4.47
CA LYS A 25 -22.59 -13.24 5.10
C LYS A 25 -21.94 -12.91 6.45
N LEU A 26 -21.69 -11.65 6.77
CA LEU A 26 -21.06 -11.23 8.04
C LEU A 26 -22.07 -11.05 9.19
N MET A 27 -23.33 -10.70 8.88
CA MET A 27 -24.32 -10.31 9.87
C MET A 27 -24.69 -11.33 10.96
N PRO A 28 -24.72 -12.67 10.74
CA PRO A 28 -25.26 -13.56 11.77
C PRO A 28 -24.31 -13.87 12.96
N ARG A 29 -23.08 -13.32 13.03
CA ARG A 29 -22.04 -13.91 13.91
C ARG A 29 -21.54 -13.11 15.11
N ARG A 30 -21.80 -11.80 15.28
CA ARG A 30 -21.23 -11.04 16.44
C ARG A 30 -22.07 -9.85 16.93
N LYS A 31 -22.70 -9.96 18.10
CA LYS A 31 -23.55 -8.91 18.73
C LYS A 31 -22.93 -7.49 18.80
N LYS A 32 -21.62 -7.35 19.08
CA LYS A 32 -20.94 -6.04 19.13
C LYS A 32 -20.47 -5.53 17.76
N ALA A 33 -20.23 -6.42 16.79
CA ALA A 33 -19.91 -6.02 15.42
C ALA A 33 -21.15 -5.53 14.67
N ILE A 34 -22.35 -6.00 15.08
CA ILE A 34 -23.63 -5.68 14.45
C ILE A 34 -23.85 -4.17 14.31
N LEU A 35 -23.53 -3.36 15.33
CA LEU A 35 -23.76 -1.91 15.28
C LEU A 35 -22.87 -1.19 14.24
N LYS A 36 -21.60 -1.61 14.10
CA LYS A 36 -20.70 -1.04 13.07
C LYS A 36 -21.08 -1.54 11.68
N THR A 37 -21.46 -2.81 11.55
CA THR A 37 -21.83 -3.38 10.26
C THR A 37 -23.22 -2.94 9.78
N SER A 38 -24.13 -2.56 10.68
CA SER A 38 -25.46 -2.04 10.28
C SER A 38 -25.34 -0.69 9.60
N CYS A 39 -24.61 0.27 10.19
CA CYS A 39 -24.40 1.58 9.56
C CYS A 39 -23.70 1.45 8.19
N LEU A 40 -22.75 0.54 8.09
CA LEU A 40 -22.07 0.20 6.83
C LEU A 40 -23.05 -0.36 5.79
N LEU A 41 -23.92 -1.28 6.19
CA LEU A 41 -24.88 -1.89 5.29
C LEU A 41 -25.88 -0.84 4.79
N ASP A 42 -26.41 -0.03 5.70
CA ASP A 42 -27.37 1.03 5.37
C ASP A 42 -26.75 2.04 4.40
N PHE A 43 -25.47 2.40 4.58
CA PHE A 43 -24.75 3.28 3.67
C PHE A 43 -24.54 2.64 2.27
N VAL A 44 -24.16 1.36 2.23
CA VAL A 44 -23.94 0.64 0.96
C VAL A 44 -25.25 0.41 0.22
N GLU A 45 -26.34 0.07 0.92
CA GLU A 45 -27.65 -0.17 0.33
C GLU A 45 -28.32 1.12 -0.14
N ASN A 46 -28.11 2.26 0.55
CA ASN A 46 -28.62 3.57 0.13
C ASN A 46 -27.79 4.27 -0.97
N LYS A 47 -27.08 3.49 -1.80
CA LYS A 47 -26.25 3.97 -2.92
C LYS A 47 -25.21 5.00 -2.47
N ALA A 48 -24.13 4.49 -1.88
CA ALA A 48 -22.89 5.21 -1.55
C ALA A 48 -22.39 6.22 -2.60
N GLU A 49 -22.77 6.03 -3.88
CA GLU A 49 -22.38 6.88 -5.00
C GLU A 49 -23.02 8.29 -5.01
N THR A 50 -24.05 8.55 -4.20
CA THR A 50 -24.80 9.83 -4.27
C THR A 50 -24.99 10.54 -2.93
N THR A 51 -24.52 9.95 -1.84
CA THR A 51 -24.78 10.48 -0.50
C THR A 51 -23.48 10.79 0.23
N ARG A 52 -23.31 12.05 0.64
CA ARG A 52 -22.24 12.46 1.56
C ARG A 52 -22.43 11.75 2.91
N PRO A 53 -21.45 10.97 3.40
CA PRO A 53 -21.55 10.33 4.70
C PRO A 53 -21.59 11.39 5.80
N ASP A 54 -22.43 11.15 6.82
CA ASP A 54 -22.40 11.94 8.04
C ASP A 54 -21.05 11.78 8.75
N SER A 55 -20.66 12.78 9.54
CA SER A 55 -19.36 12.80 10.22
C SER A 55 -19.12 11.56 11.10
N ALA A 56 -20.17 11.02 11.73
CA ALA A 56 -20.08 9.82 12.54
C ALA A 56 -19.79 8.57 11.69
N THR A 57 -20.53 8.36 10.60
CA THR A 57 -20.24 7.24 9.67
C THR A 57 -18.86 7.36 9.06
N PHE A 58 -18.46 8.56 8.63
CA PHE A 58 -17.11 8.80 8.10
C PHE A 58 -16.01 8.41 9.09
N THR A 59 -16.17 8.79 10.37
CA THR A 59 -15.23 8.42 11.44
C THR A 59 -15.15 6.90 11.61
N VAL A 60 -16.30 6.22 11.60
CA VAL A 60 -16.35 4.75 11.69
C VAL A 60 -15.64 4.08 10.51
N LEU A 61 -15.83 4.59 9.28
CA LEU A 61 -15.14 4.08 8.09
C LEU A 61 -13.61 4.24 8.23
N CYS A 62 -13.15 5.42 8.63
CA CYS A 62 -11.72 5.68 8.86
C CYS A 62 -11.13 4.79 9.95
N ASP A 63 -11.87 4.56 11.05
CA ASP A 63 -11.44 3.67 12.13
C ASP A 63 -11.31 2.22 11.66
N ILE A 64 -12.23 1.74 10.82
CA ILE A 64 -12.16 0.39 10.24
C ILE A 64 -10.91 0.25 9.37
N LEU A 65 -10.58 1.26 8.58
CA LEU A 65 -9.38 1.27 7.73
C LEU A 65 -8.07 1.35 8.52
N ARG A 66 -8.06 2.11 9.62
CA ARG A 66 -6.92 2.19 10.54
C ARG A 66 -6.76 0.94 11.39
N GLY A 67 -7.85 0.18 11.59
CA GLY A 67 -7.88 -1.07 12.33
C GLY A 67 -6.81 -2.04 11.86
N ARG A 68 -6.02 -2.58 12.79
CA ARG A 68 -4.95 -3.55 12.49
C ARG A 68 -5.42 -4.99 12.51
N GLU A 69 -6.69 -5.21 12.82
CA GLU A 69 -7.18 -6.55 13.09
C GLU A 69 -7.38 -7.36 11.80
N PRO A 70 -6.68 -8.49 11.67
CA PRO A 70 -6.61 -9.24 10.42
C PRO A 70 -7.91 -9.94 10.03
N TYR A 71 -8.81 -10.10 11.01
CA TYR A 71 -10.10 -10.75 10.85
C TYR A 71 -11.15 -9.84 10.21
N HIS A 72 -10.88 -8.53 10.15
CA HIS A 72 -11.80 -7.52 9.65
C HIS A 72 -11.56 -7.13 8.18
N TRP A 73 -10.83 -7.95 7.43
CA TRP A 73 -10.50 -7.67 6.01
C TRP A 73 -11.73 -7.37 5.15
N ARG A 74 -12.88 -8.00 5.40
CA ARG A 74 -14.11 -7.71 4.63
C ARG A 74 -14.66 -6.33 4.92
N GLU A 75 -14.65 -5.92 6.19
CA GLU A 75 -15.09 -4.60 6.62
C GLU A 75 -14.15 -3.54 6.05
N GLN A 76 -12.84 -3.83 6.01
CA GLN A 76 -11.85 -2.97 5.37
C GLN A 76 -12.05 -2.83 3.86
N VAL A 77 -12.35 -3.93 3.14
CA VAL A 77 -12.69 -3.86 1.70
C VAL A 77 -13.90 -2.96 1.50
N VAL A 78 -14.98 -3.19 2.26
CA VAL A 78 -16.21 -2.40 2.12
C VAL A 78 -15.95 -0.93 2.47
N ALA A 79 -15.23 -0.66 3.55
CA ALA A 79 -14.91 0.69 3.99
C ALA A 79 -14.03 1.43 2.98
N ALA A 80 -13.04 0.75 2.39
CA ALA A 80 -12.20 1.33 1.35
C ALA A 80 -13.07 1.69 0.14
N TRP A 81 -13.81 0.73 -0.39
CA TRP A 81 -14.73 0.92 -1.51
C TRP A 81 -15.70 2.08 -1.28
N ALA A 82 -16.33 2.13 -0.09
CA ALA A 82 -17.28 3.16 0.30
C ALA A 82 -16.63 4.55 0.31
N ILE A 83 -15.44 4.68 0.90
CA ILE A 83 -14.68 5.94 0.93
C ILE A 83 -14.26 6.37 -0.48
N GLY A 84 -13.86 5.43 -1.34
CA GLY A 84 -13.43 5.73 -2.71
C GLY A 84 -14.55 6.28 -3.61
N ARG A 85 -15.83 6.07 -3.26
CA ARG A 85 -16.99 6.52 -4.04
C ARG A 85 -17.82 7.61 -3.36
N ALA A 86 -17.64 7.83 -2.08
CA ALA A 86 -18.37 8.86 -1.35
C ALA A 86 -17.99 10.27 -1.81
N GLU A 87 -18.98 11.16 -1.88
CA GLU A 87 -18.74 12.59 -2.01
C GLU A 87 -18.22 13.14 -0.67
N LEU A 88 -16.92 13.38 -0.58
CA LEU A 88 -16.24 13.84 0.62
C LEU A 88 -15.78 15.30 0.45
N ASP A 89 -15.81 16.07 1.54
CA ASP A 89 -15.18 17.39 1.57
C ASP A 89 -13.64 17.30 1.53
N GLU A 90 -12.95 18.42 1.38
CA GLU A 90 -11.49 18.43 1.23
C GLU A 90 -10.75 17.88 2.46
N GLU A 91 -11.24 18.16 3.66
CA GLU A 91 -10.64 17.66 4.91
C GLU A 91 -10.86 16.15 5.07
N GLN A 92 -12.08 15.68 4.81
CA GLN A 92 -12.47 14.27 4.78
C GLN A 92 -11.70 13.50 3.71
N GLN A 93 -11.51 14.06 2.51
CA GLN A 93 -10.72 13.42 1.45
C GLN A 93 -9.26 13.23 1.89
N LYS A 94 -8.69 14.23 2.55
CA LYS A 94 -7.32 14.15 3.10
C LYS A 94 -7.23 13.09 4.19
N GLU A 95 -8.16 13.08 5.14
CA GLU A 95 -8.19 12.09 6.21
C GLU A 95 -8.40 10.66 5.66
N ALA A 96 -9.33 10.51 4.71
CA ALA A 96 -9.61 9.29 4.00
C ALA A 96 -8.37 8.76 3.25
N ALA A 97 -7.64 9.64 2.56
CA ALA A 97 -6.41 9.29 1.86
C ALA A 97 -5.34 8.77 2.82
N VAL A 98 -5.19 9.41 3.99
CA VAL A 98 -4.24 8.94 5.02
C VAL A 98 -4.68 7.58 5.60
N ALA A 99 -5.97 7.40 5.88
CA ALA A 99 -6.50 6.14 6.41
C ALA A 99 -6.36 4.97 5.42
N THR A 100 -6.68 5.18 4.14
CA THR A 100 -6.50 4.17 3.07
C THR A 100 -5.02 3.92 2.75
N ALA A 101 -4.16 4.95 2.79
CA ALA A 101 -2.71 4.79 2.66
C ALA A 101 -2.12 3.90 3.76
N HIS A 102 -2.59 4.06 5.00
CA HIS A 102 -2.18 3.19 6.11
C HIS A 102 -2.57 1.72 5.88
N LEU A 103 -3.76 1.46 5.33
CA LEU A 103 -4.21 0.11 4.97
C LEU A 103 -3.29 -0.53 3.89
N LEU A 104 -2.85 0.27 2.92
CA LEU A 104 -1.97 -0.18 1.85
C LEU A 104 -0.55 -0.51 2.37
N ASP A 105 -0.02 0.33 3.26
CA ASP A 105 1.32 0.19 3.87
C ASP A 105 1.42 -0.99 4.84
N TYR A 106 0.34 -1.29 5.56
CA TYR A 106 0.30 -2.39 6.53
C TYR A 106 0.69 -3.74 5.90
N GLY A 107 0.45 -3.85 4.59
CA GLY A 107 0.75 -5.04 3.83
C GLY A 107 2.22 -5.44 3.72
N GLY A 108 3.16 -4.49 3.88
CA GLY A 108 4.60 -4.75 3.74
C GLY A 108 5.24 -5.31 5.02
N LYS A 109 4.87 -4.74 6.18
CA LYS A 109 5.48 -5.11 7.49
C LYS A 109 5.01 -6.45 8.01
N THR A 110 3.83 -6.89 7.58
CA THR A 110 3.19 -8.10 8.06
C THR A 110 3.84 -9.38 7.56
N ARG A 111 4.55 -9.38 6.43
CA ARG A 111 5.16 -10.60 5.88
C ARG A 111 6.14 -11.29 6.86
N GLY A 112 6.87 -10.52 7.67
CA GLY A 112 7.79 -11.06 8.68
C GLY A 112 7.08 -11.57 9.94
N GLN A 113 6.20 -10.74 10.53
CA GLN A 113 5.51 -11.09 11.78
C GLN A 113 4.46 -12.20 11.60
N TRP A 114 3.87 -12.31 10.42
CA TRP A 114 2.77 -13.24 10.18
C TRP A 114 3.23 -14.65 9.88
N ASN A 115 4.47 -14.83 9.42
CA ASN A 115 5.05 -16.16 9.38
C ASN A 115 5.03 -16.78 10.78
N GLY A 116 5.34 -16.02 11.84
CA GLY A 116 5.26 -16.52 13.22
C GLY A 116 3.82 -16.92 13.63
N GLY A 117 2.84 -16.07 13.34
CA GLY A 117 1.42 -16.32 13.67
C GLY A 117 0.81 -17.48 12.88
N ALA A 118 1.06 -17.55 11.57
CA ALA A 118 0.55 -18.62 10.72
C ALA A 118 1.24 -19.96 11.00
N ILE A 119 2.54 -19.94 11.33
CA ILE A 119 3.27 -21.13 11.78
C ILE A 119 2.71 -21.60 13.13
N THR A 120 2.52 -20.71 14.10
CA THR A 120 1.93 -21.11 15.40
C THR A 120 0.50 -21.61 15.25
N LEU A 121 -0.34 -20.97 14.42
CA LEU A 121 -1.67 -21.49 14.12
C LEU A 121 -1.59 -22.86 13.43
N GLY A 122 -0.72 -23.00 12.43
CA GLY A 122 -0.48 -24.27 11.73
C GLY A 122 -0.03 -25.38 12.68
N ILE A 123 0.87 -25.08 13.61
CA ILE A 123 1.33 -26.00 14.66
C ILE A 123 0.19 -26.36 15.59
N THR A 124 -0.60 -25.40 16.09
CA THR A 124 -1.73 -25.70 16.99
C THR A 124 -2.80 -26.55 16.31
N TYR A 125 -3.12 -26.28 15.04
CA TYR A 125 -4.03 -27.12 14.25
C TYR A 125 -3.45 -28.51 13.99
N ALA A 126 -2.16 -28.61 13.65
CA ALA A 126 -1.49 -29.88 13.47
C ALA A 126 -1.50 -30.71 14.77
N MET A 127 -1.17 -30.09 15.92
CA MET A 127 -1.23 -30.73 17.23
C MET A 127 -2.65 -31.17 17.58
N GLY A 128 -3.66 -30.33 17.34
CA GLY A 128 -5.07 -30.69 17.54
C GLY A 128 -5.52 -31.87 16.68
N TRP A 129 -5.11 -31.90 15.42
CA TRP A 129 -5.37 -33.02 14.51
C TRP A 129 -4.64 -34.30 14.92
N ILE A 130 -3.39 -34.21 15.36
CA ILE A 130 -2.64 -35.34 15.89
C ILE A 130 -3.34 -35.90 17.15
N LEU A 131 -3.70 -35.04 18.10
CA LEU A 131 -4.44 -35.40 19.31
C LEU A 131 -5.78 -36.06 18.99
N LEU A 132 -6.54 -35.52 18.03
CA LEU A 132 -7.80 -36.10 17.58
C LEU A 132 -7.60 -37.50 16.98
N ASN A 133 -6.62 -37.66 16.08
CA ASN A 133 -6.33 -38.96 15.47
C ASN A 133 -5.87 -39.99 16.50
N VAL A 134 -5.02 -39.59 17.46
CA VAL A 134 -4.59 -40.47 18.57
C VAL A 134 -5.80 -40.87 19.44
N THR A 135 -6.68 -39.92 19.76
CA THR A 135 -7.88 -40.20 20.55
C THR A 135 -8.83 -41.15 19.82
N LEU A 136 -9.04 -40.94 18.52
CA LEU A 136 -9.84 -41.83 17.67
C LEU A 136 -9.21 -43.22 17.56
N LEU A 137 -7.87 -43.32 17.45
CA LEU A 137 -7.16 -44.60 17.42
C LEU A 137 -7.32 -45.38 18.74
N ILE A 138 -7.21 -44.70 19.89
CA ILE A 138 -7.41 -45.30 21.21
C ILE A 138 -8.86 -45.79 21.34
N LEU A 139 -9.84 -44.93 21.02
CA LEU A 139 -11.26 -45.29 21.09
C LEU A 139 -11.58 -46.47 20.16
N TYR A 140 -11.04 -46.44 18.94
CA TYR A 140 -11.18 -47.51 17.97
C TYR A 140 -10.58 -48.83 18.48
N SER A 141 -9.39 -48.80 19.08
CA SER A 141 -8.75 -49.97 19.69
C SER A 141 -9.59 -50.54 20.83
N LEU A 142 -10.18 -49.70 21.69
CA LEU A 142 -11.07 -50.13 22.77
C LEU A 142 -12.35 -50.80 22.23
N ILE A 143 -12.96 -50.23 21.20
CA ILE A 143 -14.14 -50.80 20.52
C ILE A 143 -13.78 -52.15 19.90
N CYS A 144 -12.65 -52.23 19.19
CA CYS A 144 -12.13 -53.48 18.65
C CYS A 144 -11.98 -54.53 19.74
N LEU A 145 -11.31 -54.22 20.86
CA LEU A 145 -11.13 -55.16 21.98
C LEU A 145 -12.45 -55.68 22.55
N PHE A 146 -13.48 -54.82 22.60
CA PHE A 146 -14.82 -55.20 23.06
C PHE A 146 -15.52 -56.17 22.09
N PHE A 147 -15.49 -55.89 20.79
CA PHE A 147 -16.18 -56.68 19.76
C PHE A 147 -15.41 -57.93 19.28
N LEU A 148 -14.06 -57.90 19.30
CA LEU A 148 -13.19 -59.05 18.97
C LEU A 148 -13.41 -60.23 19.91
N ARG A 149 -13.99 -60.01 21.09
CA ARG A 149 -14.31 -61.08 22.04
C ARG A 149 -15.50 -61.95 21.60
N GLY A 150 -16.25 -61.57 20.56
CA GLY A 150 -17.52 -62.21 20.20
C GLY A 150 -17.75 -62.60 18.73
N LEU A 151 -16.96 -62.14 17.74
CA LEU A 151 -17.22 -62.44 16.33
C LEU A 151 -15.99 -62.99 15.59
N SER A 152 -16.09 -64.24 15.13
CA SER A 152 -15.16 -64.88 14.19
C SER A 152 -15.64 -64.65 12.75
N GLY A 153 -14.97 -63.79 11.98
CA GLY A 153 -15.27 -63.65 10.54
C GLY A 153 -14.66 -62.43 9.86
N ASP A 154 -15.30 -61.26 9.99
CA ASP A 154 -15.04 -60.13 9.07
C ASP A 154 -14.36 -58.90 9.70
N ILE A 155 -13.66 -59.08 10.82
CA ILE A 155 -13.04 -57.98 11.59
C ILE A 155 -11.81 -57.35 10.86
N GLY A 156 -11.25 -58.03 9.86
CA GLY A 156 -10.04 -57.60 9.16
C GLY A 156 -10.14 -56.26 8.44
N LEU A 157 -11.29 -55.95 7.82
CA LEU A 157 -11.47 -54.68 7.10
C LEU A 157 -11.54 -53.48 8.05
N LEU A 158 -12.17 -53.68 9.20
CA LEU A 158 -12.26 -52.68 10.25
C LEU A 158 -10.85 -52.40 10.79
N LEU A 159 -10.09 -53.44 11.18
CA LEU A 159 -8.75 -53.33 11.75
C LEU A 159 -7.75 -52.58 10.85
N THR A 160 -7.95 -52.63 9.53
CA THR A 160 -7.05 -51.99 8.56
C THR A 160 -7.41 -50.53 8.24
N ALA A 161 -8.65 -50.09 8.44
CA ALA A 161 -9.08 -48.71 8.17
C ALA A 161 -8.23 -47.60 8.84
N PRO A 162 -7.87 -47.67 10.13
CA PRO A 162 -7.03 -46.64 10.76
C PRO A 162 -5.61 -46.60 10.17
N PHE A 163 -5.08 -47.72 9.66
CA PHE A 163 -3.78 -47.75 8.98
C PHE A 163 -3.78 -46.98 7.67
N PHE A 164 -4.94 -46.74 7.05
CA PHE A 164 -5.06 -45.91 5.84
C PHE A 164 -5.40 -44.45 6.15
N VAL A 165 -6.29 -44.18 7.12
CA VAL A 165 -6.72 -42.82 7.46
C VAL A 165 -5.61 -42.02 8.16
N PHE A 166 -4.87 -42.67 9.08
CA PHE A 166 -3.81 -42.01 9.85
C PHE A 166 -2.69 -41.45 8.94
N PRO A 167 -2.03 -42.22 8.06
CA PRO A 167 -0.98 -41.69 7.20
C PRO A 167 -1.51 -40.66 6.22
N PHE A 168 -2.75 -40.78 5.73
CA PHE A 168 -3.35 -39.78 4.86
C PHE A 168 -3.57 -38.45 5.58
N SER A 169 -4.03 -38.48 6.85
CA SER A 169 -4.16 -37.27 7.67
C SER A 169 -2.80 -36.63 7.98
N LEU A 170 -1.78 -37.44 8.27
CA LEU A 170 -0.41 -36.97 8.52
C LEU A 170 0.19 -36.34 7.25
N LEU A 171 -0.10 -36.92 6.08
CA LEU A 171 0.34 -36.44 4.78
C LEU A 171 -0.32 -35.10 4.39
N LEU A 172 -1.58 -34.89 4.77
CA LEU A 172 -2.32 -33.65 4.47
C LEU A 172 -2.06 -32.52 5.48
N THR A 173 -1.66 -32.84 6.71
CA THR A 173 -1.36 -31.85 7.77
C THR A 173 -0.40 -30.73 7.33
N PRO A 174 0.73 -31.00 6.63
CA PRO A 174 1.62 -29.93 6.17
C PRO A 174 0.99 -29.01 5.12
N ALA A 175 -0.06 -29.44 4.40
CA ALA A 175 -0.72 -28.60 3.39
C ALA A 175 -1.61 -27.49 4.00
N VAL A 176 -2.14 -27.72 5.20
CA VAL A 176 -3.03 -26.78 5.90
C VAL A 176 -2.41 -25.39 6.07
N PRO A 177 -1.19 -25.21 6.61
CA PRO A 177 -0.58 -23.88 6.73
C PRO A 177 -0.43 -23.18 5.38
N PHE A 178 -0.02 -23.88 4.31
CA PHE A 178 0.10 -23.28 2.98
C PHE A 178 -1.23 -22.78 2.43
N VAL A 179 -2.29 -23.58 2.57
CA VAL A 179 -3.64 -23.16 2.14
C VAL A 179 -4.11 -21.96 2.97
N THR A 180 -3.88 -21.95 4.28
CA THR A 180 -4.26 -20.80 5.12
C THR A 180 -3.49 -19.53 4.76
N ILE A 181 -2.17 -19.62 4.51
CA ILE A 181 -1.33 -18.50 4.08
C ILE A 181 -1.79 -18.01 2.70
N ALA A 182 -2.07 -18.91 1.75
CA ALA A 182 -2.54 -18.55 0.42
C ALA A 182 -3.91 -17.83 0.48
N VAL A 183 -4.86 -18.36 1.25
CA VAL A 183 -6.17 -17.74 1.44
C VAL A 183 -6.06 -16.38 2.12
N GLN A 184 -5.20 -16.25 3.13
CA GLN A 184 -5.00 -14.99 3.83
C GLN A 184 -4.29 -13.95 2.98
N SER A 185 -3.29 -14.37 2.19
CA SER A 185 -2.62 -13.52 1.20
C SER A 185 -3.63 -12.98 0.18
N ASN A 186 -4.48 -13.85 -0.36
CA ASN A 186 -5.54 -13.43 -1.29
C ASN A 186 -6.51 -12.41 -0.66
N ARG A 187 -6.88 -12.57 0.62
CA ARG A 187 -7.72 -11.60 1.33
C ARG A 187 -7.01 -10.26 1.54
N SER A 188 -5.74 -10.29 1.92
CA SER A 188 -4.93 -9.07 2.05
C SER A 188 -4.77 -8.36 0.70
N ASN A 189 -4.70 -9.12 -0.39
CA ASN A 189 -4.61 -8.55 -1.73
C ASN A 189 -5.89 -7.84 -2.12
N GLN A 190 -7.05 -8.44 -1.83
CA GLN A 190 -8.34 -7.80 -2.07
C GLN A 190 -8.47 -6.50 -1.27
N THR A 191 -8.05 -6.46 0.00
CA THR A 191 -8.06 -5.20 0.78
C THR A 191 -7.16 -4.12 0.18
N ARG A 192 -5.97 -4.50 -0.32
CA ARG A 192 -5.00 -3.55 -0.89
C ARG A 192 -5.42 -3.09 -2.28
N GLU A 193 -6.01 -3.97 -3.07
CA GLU A 193 -6.57 -3.65 -4.39
C GLU A 193 -7.65 -2.58 -4.21
N GLU A 194 -8.58 -2.81 -3.30
CA GLU A 194 -9.64 -1.85 -3.03
C GLU A 194 -9.11 -0.53 -2.45
N ALA A 195 -8.13 -0.60 -1.53
CA ALA A 195 -7.47 0.59 -1.00
C ALA A 195 -6.74 1.39 -2.09
N ALA A 196 -6.05 0.73 -3.02
CA ALA A 196 -5.36 1.38 -4.11
C ALA A 196 -6.35 2.03 -5.10
N CYS A 197 -7.43 1.33 -5.44
CA CYS A 197 -8.51 1.88 -6.27
C CYS A 197 -9.13 3.12 -5.62
N SER A 198 -9.39 3.05 -4.31
CA SER A 198 -9.97 4.15 -3.53
C SER A 198 -9.02 5.35 -3.43
N LEU A 199 -7.72 5.13 -3.23
CA LEU A 199 -6.72 6.20 -3.29
C LEU A 199 -6.66 6.84 -4.68
N GLY A 200 -6.77 6.00 -5.73
CA GLY A 200 -6.84 6.44 -7.11
C GLY A 200 -8.05 7.34 -7.40
N SER A 201 -9.22 7.00 -6.85
CA SER A 201 -10.44 7.79 -7.03
C SER A 201 -10.45 9.06 -6.19
N LEU A 202 -9.89 9.03 -4.98
CA LEU A 202 -9.72 10.22 -4.15
C LEU A 202 -8.81 11.26 -4.82
N GLY A 203 -7.83 10.83 -5.63
CA GLY A 203 -6.99 11.75 -6.41
C GLY A 203 -6.09 12.66 -5.55
N ARG A 204 -5.89 12.32 -4.27
CA ARG A 204 -5.15 13.14 -3.30
C ARG A 204 -3.65 12.83 -3.29
N ALA A 205 -2.82 13.87 -3.10
CA ALA A 205 -1.36 13.75 -3.12
C ALA A 205 -0.82 12.96 -1.93
N GLU A 206 -1.52 12.98 -0.80
CA GLU A 206 -1.19 12.25 0.42
C GLU A 206 -1.17 10.73 0.23
N GLY A 207 -1.91 10.21 -0.76
CA GLY A 207 -1.94 8.80 -1.13
C GLY A 207 -0.74 8.34 -1.97
N VAL A 208 -0.04 9.27 -2.63
CA VAL A 208 1.03 8.97 -3.60
C VAL A 208 2.18 8.16 -2.98
N PRO A 209 2.73 8.52 -1.80
CA PRO A 209 3.83 7.75 -1.20
C PRO A 209 3.48 6.28 -0.93
N ALA A 210 2.25 6.01 -0.49
CA ALA A 210 1.78 4.65 -0.22
C ALA A 210 1.57 3.86 -1.53
N LEU A 211 0.95 4.48 -2.54
CA LEU A 211 0.78 3.87 -3.86
C LEU A 211 2.13 3.52 -4.52
N LEU A 212 3.10 4.42 -4.44
CA LEU A 212 4.47 4.19 -4.93
C LEU A 212 5.11 2.99 -4.24
N ARG A 213 5.08 2.94 -2.90
CA ARG A 213 5.62 1.80 -2.15
C ARG A 213 4.91 0.48 -2.47
N ALA A 214 3.60 0.51 -2.65
CA ALA A 214 2.83 -0.67 -3.03
C ALA A 214 3.21 -1.20 -4.42
N SER A 215 3.37 -0.29 -5.40
CA SER A 215 3.72 -0.65 -6.78
C SER A 215 5.13 -1.24 -6.93
N GLN A 216 6.05 -0.95 -6.01
CA GLN A 216 7.41 -1.50 -6.05
C GLN A 216 7.50 -2.92 -5.50
N ASN A 217 6.76 -3.21 -4.43
CA ASN A 217 6.94 -4.45 -3.67
C ASN A 217 6.28 -5.67 -4.31
N TRP A 218 5.37 -5.49 -5.27
CA TRP A 218 4.57 -6.60 -5.79
C TRP A 218 4.24 -6.45 -7.28
N GLU A 219 4.68 -7.43 -8.06
CA GLU A 219 4.37 -7.58 -9.48
C GLU A 219 2.86 -7.55 -9.79
N PHE A 220 2.02 -8.27 -9.04
CA PHE A 220 0.56 -8.21 -9.18
C PHE A 220 -0.01 -6.81 -8.97
N PHE A 221 0.52 -6.04 -8.01
CA PHE A 221 0.05 -4.67 -7.76
C PHE A 221 0.58 -3.65 -8.74
N TRP A 222 1.50 -4.02 -9.64
CA TRP A 222 2.03 -3.11 -10.64
C TRP A 222 0.93 -2.47 -11.48
N THR A 223 0.00 -3.27 -11.98
CA THR A 223 -1.07 -2.81 -12.88
C THR A 223 -2.10 -1.93 -12.17
N LEU A 224 -2.52 -2.34 -10.98
CA LEU A 224 -3.48 -1.61 -10.13
C LEU A 224 -2.88 -0.31 -9.60
N GLY A 225 -1.67 -0.39 -9.04
CA GLY A 225 -0.94 0.77 -8.53
C GLY A 225 -0.66 1.78 -9.64
N ARG A 226 -0.31 1.34 -10.85
CA ARG A 226 -0.16 2.22 -12.01
C ARG A 226 -1.47 2.91 -12.39
N LYS A 227 -2.59 2.19 -12.44
CA LYS A 227 -3.90 2.80 -12.75
C LYS A 227 -4.27 3.86 -11.70
N ALA A 228 -4.10 3.55 -10.42
CA ALA A 228 -4.35 4.50 -9.34
C ALA A 228 -3.40 5.72 -9.42
N LEU A 229 -2.10 5.48 -9.62
CA LEU A 229 -1.11 6.55 -9.78
C LEU A 229 -1.39 7.42 -11.00
N ALA A 230 -1.79 6.84 -12.13
CA ALA A 230 -2.13 7.60 -13.33
C ALA A 230 -3.31 8.57 -13.10
N ARG A 231 -4.22 8.24 -12.17
CA ARG A 231 -5.30 9.14 -11.74
C ARG A 231 -4.82 10.21 -10.74
N THR A 232 -3.90 9.86 -9.83
CA THR A 232 -3.46 10.78 -8.75
C THR A 232 -2.31 11.70 -9.17
N LEU A 233 -1.39 11.28 -10.04
CA LEU A 233 -0.21 12.09 -10.39
C LEU A 233 -0.55 13.41 -11.09
N PRO A 234 -1.56 13.49 -11.98
CA PRO A 234 -1.95 14.76 -12.58
C PRO A 234 -2.40 15.82 -11.57
N SER A 235 -2.98 15.42 -10.42
CA SER A 235 -3.47 16.35 -9.39
C SER A 235 -2.33 16.99 -8.58
N LEU A 236 -1.09 16.50 -8.71
CA LEU A 236 0.07 17.13 -8.11
C LEU A 236 0.24 18.54 -8.67
N LYS A 237 0.19 19.53 -7.79
CA LYS A 237 0.51 20.93 -8.06
C LYS A 237 1.95 21.24 -7.65
N LYS A 238 2.67 21.96 -8.52
CA LYS A 238 4.07 22.37 -8.31
C LYS A 238 4.25 23.23 -7.06
N GLU A 239 3.33 24.16 -6.80
CA GLU A 239 3.47 25.14 -5.70
C GLU A 239 3.25 24.53 -4.31
N THR A 240 2.31 23.59 -4.18
CA THR A 240 1.90 23.08 -2.86
C THR A 240 2.62 21.79 -2.46
N HIS A 241 3.02 20.96 -3.43
CA HIS A 241 3.57 19.62 -3.17
C HIS A 241 5.08 19.55 -3.27
N TYR A 242 5.72 20.61 -3.75
CA TYR A 242 7.17 20.66 -3.82
C TYR A 242 7.77 20.84 -2.42
N GLY A 243 8.71 19.96 -2.04
CA GLY A 243 9.35 19.96 -0.72
C GLY A 243 8.48 19.45 0.44
N THR A 244 7.17 19.34 0.28
CA THR A 244 6.24 18.87 1.33
C THR A 244 5.98 17.36 1.27
N LEU A 245 6.18 16.74 0.11
CA LEU A 245 6.06 15.29 -0.06
C LEU A 245 7.19 14.53 0.67
N ASP A 246 6.89 13.29 1.05
CA ASP A 246 7.83 12.41 1.71
C ASP A 246 9.11 12.23 0.87
N SER A 247 10.26 12.18 1.55
CA SER A 247 11.59 12.11 0.95
C SER A 247 11.81 10.88 0.06
N ASP A 248 10.97 9.85 0.24
CA ASP A 248 10.96 8.61 -0.54
C ASP A 248 10.19 8.71 -1.86
N VAL A 249 9.36 9.73 -2.06
CA VAL A 249 8.51 9.86 -3.27
C VAL A 249 9.35 9.97 -4.54
N VAL A 250 10.32 10.87 -4.57
CA VAL A 250 11.15 11.12 -5.76
C VAL A 250 11.99 9.89 -6.13
N PRO A 251 12.76 9.27 -5.21
CA PRO A 251 13.46 8.01 -5.52
C PRO A 251 12.51 6.92 -6.01
N ASN A 252 11.30 6.85 -5.45
CA ASN A 252 10.35 5.83 -5.85
C ASN A 252 9.76 6.06 -7.25
N LEU A 253 9.48 7.32 -7.62
CA LEU A 253 9.11 7.69 -8.99
C LEU A 253 10.23 7.36 -9.98
N CYS A 254 11.48 7.67 -9.63
CA CYS A 254 12.66 7.33 -10.45
C CYS A 254 12.79 5.82 -10.68
N ARG A 255 12.63 5.00 -9.63
CA ARG A 255 12.62 3.53 -9.76
C ARG A 255 11.46 3.02 -10.63
N LEU A 256 10.27 3.63 -10.51
CA LEU A 256 9.14 3.29 -11.38
C LEU A 256 9.40 3.64 -12.83
N LEU A 257 10.01 4.79 -13.09
CA LEU A 257 10.39 5.20 -14.43
C LEU A 257 11.39 4.22 -15.04
N GLU A 258 12.44 3.85 -14.30
CA GLU A 258 13.42 2.84 -14.71
C GLU A 258 12.76 1.49 -14.99
N LYS A 259 11.96 0.97 -14.05
CA LYS A 259 11.25 -0.29 -14.23
C LYS A 259 10.27 -0.26 -15.41
N SER A 260 9.60 0.88 -15.65
CA SER A 260 8.71 1.04 -16.80
C SER A 260 9.44 1.06 -18.14
N SER A 261 10.73 1.40 -18.16
CA SER A 261 11.56 1.34 -19.37
C SER A 261 11.93 -0.11 -19.74
N ASP A 262 11.99 -1.01 -18.76
CA ASP A 262 12.38 -2.42 -18.99
C ASP A 262 11.20 -3.32 -19.37
N VAL A 263 10.00 -3.09 -18.80
CA VAL A 263 8.89 -4.07 -18.84
C VAL A 263 7.96 -3.92 -20.05
N GLU A 264 7.81 -2.73 -20.64
CA GLU A 264 6.76 -2.47 -21.65
C GLU A 264 7.30 -1.91 -22.97
N ARG A 265 7.66 -2.82 -23.89
CA ARG A 265 8.14 -2.44 -25.24
C ARG A 265 7.04 -1.88 -26.15
N ASN A 266 5.77 -2.19 -25.91
CA ASN A 266 4.64 -1.82 -26.77
C ASN A 266 3.49 -1.09 -26.05
N ALA A 267 3.56 -0.93 -24.72
CA ALA A 267 2.43 -0.43 -23.93
C ALA A 267 2.72 0.91 -23.25
N LYS A 268 2.39 1.98 -23.99
CA LYS A 268 2.09 3.36 -23.58
C LYS A 268 3.24 4.19 -23.01
N SER A 269 3.93 4.86 -23.95
CA SER A 269 4.65 6.14 -23.74
C SER A 269 3.93 7.10 -22.79
N ASP A 270 2.59 7.11 -22.81
CA ASP A 270 1.75 8.00 -21.99
C ASP A 270 2.02 7.85 -20.48
N TRP A 271 2.30 6.64 -20.01
CA TRP A 271 2.60 6.41 -18.59
C TRP A 271 3.96 6.98 -18.20
N GLN A 272 4.97 6.79 -19.04
CA GLN A 272 6.30 7.37 -18.82
C GLN A 272 6.22 8.90 -18.86
N ILE A 273 5.45 9.47 -19.79
CA ILE A 273 5.18 10.91 -19.84
C ILE A 273 4.50 11.37 -18.54
N THR A 274 3.49 10.65 -18.05
CA THR A 274 2.81 10.98 -16.78
C THR A 274 3.78 10.96 -15.59
N LEU A 275 4.70 9.99 -15.54
CA LEU A 275 5.75 9.93 -14.52
C LEU A 275 6.75 11.09 -14.65
N LEU A 276 7.13 11.45 -15.87
CA LEU A 276 8.02 12.57 -16.15
C LEU A 276 7.38 13.92 -15.79
N ASP A 277 6.09 14.10 -16.08
CA ASP A 277 5.34 15.30 -15.70
C ASP A 277 5.23 15.42 -14.18
N ALA A 278 5.03 14.29 -13.48
CA ALA A 278 5.08 14.27 -12.02
C ALA A 278 6.48 14.63 -11.50
N LEU A 279 7.54 14.06 -12.08
CA LEU A 279 8.93 14.39 -11.73
C LEU A 279 9.26 15.85 -12.05
N GLU A 280 8.73 16.45 -13.10
CA GLU A 280 8.89 17.88 -13.36
C GLU A 280 8.29 18.70 -12.22
N LYS A 281 7.14 18.31 -11.68
CA LYS A 281 6.48 19.01 -10.59
C LYS A 281 7.22 18.85 -9.26
N VAL A 282 7.55 17.62 -8.87
CA VAL A 282 8.04 17.29 -7.51
C VAL A 282 9.52 16.90 -7.43
N GLY A 283 10.20 16.76 -8.57
CA GLY A 283 11.58 16.28 -8.65
C GLY A 283 12.59 17.23 -8.02
N ASN A 284 13.60 16.64 -7.39
CA ASN A 284 14.71 17.33 -6.72
C ASN A 284 16.06 16.82 -7.25
N ALA A 285 17.16 17.30 -6.67
CA ALA A 285 18.52 16.91 -7.07
C ALA A 285 18.73 15.39 -7.17
N ARG A 286 18.06 14.57 -6.34
CA ARG A 286 18.20 13.10 -6.36
C ARG A 286 17.69 12.46 -7.65
N SER A 287 16.79 13.10 -8.36
CA SER A 287 16.25 12.58 -9.62
C SER A 287 17.18 12.80 -10.83
N LEU A 288 18.13 13.74 -10.72
CA LEU A 288 19.01 14.11 -11.83
C LEU A 288 19.94 12.97 -12.25
N ASP A 289 20.45 12.20 -11.29
CA ASP A 289 21.34 11.07 -11.56
C ASP A 289 20.60 9.98 -12.32
N THR A 290 19.39 9.63 -11.89
CA THR A 290 18.55 8.63 -12.58
C THR A 290 18.16 9.10 -13.97
N LEU A 291 17.72 10.36 -14.12
CA LEU A 291 17.38 10.91 -15.44
C LEU A 291 18.59 10.93 -16.38
N THR A 292 19.76 11.34 -15.90
CA THR A 292 21.00 11.36 -16.69
C THR A 292 21.42 9.95 -17.09
N HIS A 293 21.30 8.99 -16.18
CA HIS A 293 21.54 7.58 -16.46
C HIS A 293 20.58 7.03 -17.53
N LEU A 294 19.28 7.30 -17.41
CA LEU A 294 18.27 6.87 -18.38
C LEU A 294 18.46 7.53 -19.75
N ILE A 295 18.77 8.83 -19.81
CA ILE A 295 19.07 9.52 -21.07
C ILE A 295 20.31 8.90 -21.72
N LYS A 296 21.39 8.69 -20.96
CA LYS A 296 22.62 8.07 -21.47
C LYS A 296 22.38 6.64 -21.97
N ARG A 297 21.56 5.86 -21.27
CA ARG A 297 21.19 4.49 -21.65
C ARG A 297 20.38 4.44 -22.94
N ASN A 298 19.50 5.42 -23.16
CA ASN A 298 18.60 5.47 -24.31
C ASN A 298 19.14 6.30 -25.49
N THR A 299 20.22 7.05 -25.32
CA THR A 299 20.86 7.79 -26.41
C THR A 299 21.75 6.83 -27.20
N PRO A 300 21.48 6.59 -28.50
CA PRO A 300 22.31 5.69 -29.28
C PRO A 300 23.75 6.22 -29.35
N PRO A 301 24.77 5.36 -29.21
CA PRO A 301 26.15 5.79 -29.35
C PRO A 301 26.34 6.34 -30.78
N GLN A 302 26.63 7.63 -30.89
CA GLN A 302 26.79 8.40 -32.15
C GLN A 302 27.79 7.80 -33.17
N LYS A 303 28.49 6.71 -32.86
CA LYS A 303 29.73 6.31 -33.55
C LYS A 303 29.73 4.92 -34.20
N ARG A 304 28.58 4.27 -34.42
CA ARG A 304 28.55 3.03 -35.22
C ARG A 304 27.44 3.03 -36.26
N VAL A 305 27.68 3.79 -37.32
CA VAL A 305 27.03 3.59 -38.63
C VAL A 305 27.57 2.30 -39.23
N SER A 306 27.05 1.16 -38.77
CA SER A 306 27.11 -0.09 -39.52
C SER A 306 26.03 -1.02 -38.98
N VAL A 307 24.80 -0.72 -39.40
CA VAL A 307 23.77 -1.70 -39.80
C VAL A 307 23.86 -3.05 -39.08
N SER A 308 23.23 -3.13 -37.92
CA SER A 308 22.55 -4.36 -37.54
C SER A 308 21.15 -4.00 -37.09
N THR A 309 20.21 -4.10 -38.02
CA THR A 309 18.77 -4.05 -37.81
C THR A 309 18.39 -5.05 -36.73
N THR A 310 17.62 -4.60 -35.72
CA THR A 310 16.99 -5.35 -34.61
C THR A 310 17.70 -5.38 -33.26
N ASP A 311 18.37 -4.30 -32.83
CA ASP A 311 18.56 -4.10 -31.39
C ASP A 311 17.27 -3.54 -30.75
N PRO A 312 16.65 -4.25 -29.77
CA PRO A 312 15.27 -4.01 -29.32
C PRO A 312 15.13 -2.97 -28.18
N PHE A 313 15.98 -1.94 -28.14
CA PHE A 313 16.10 -1.02 -26.99
C PHE A 313 15.64 0.43 -27.24
N ASP A 314 14.84 0.70 -28.27
CA ASP A 314 14.41 2.05 -28.57
C ASP A 314 13.27 2.51 -27.65
N CYS A 315 13.59 3.31 -26.63
CA CYS A 315 12.60 4.18 -26.00
C CYS A 315 11.96 5.08 -27.07
N SER A 316 10.67 5.37 -26.93
CA SER A 316 10.00 6.31 -27.84
C SER A 316 10.76 7.65 -27.85
N PRO A 317 11.05 8.24 -29.03
CA PRO A 317 11.80 9.50 -29.12
C PRO A 317 11.10 10.63 -28.35
N ILE A 318 9.78 10.59 -28.27
CA ILE A 318 8.95 11.55 -27.50
C ILE A 318 9.29 11.48 -26.00
N VAL A 319 9.48 10.27 -25.47
CA VAL A 319 9.81 10.09 -24.05
C VAL A 319 11.23 10.57 -23.77
N LEU A 320 12.18 10.31 -24.67
CA LEU A 320 13.55 10.77 -24.54
C LEU A 320 13.63 12.30 -24.56
N GLU A 321 12.92 12.95 -25.50
CA GLU A 321 12.82 14.40 -25.56
C GLU A 321 12.24 14.96 -24.26
N ARG A 322 11.15 14.34 -23.75
CA ARG A 322 10.54 14.75 -22.49
C ARG A 322 11.49 14.58 -21.30
N MET A 323 12.28 13.50 -21.25
CA MET A 323 13.30 13.29 -20.22
C MET A 323 14.33 14.41 -20.19
N VAL A 324 14.81 14.86 -21.35
CA VAL A 324 15.78 15.96 -21.47
C VAL A 324 15.18 17.26 -20.96
N GLN A 325 13.96 17.60 -21.39
CA GLN A 325 13.24 18.79 -20.92
C GLN A 325 13.07 18.79 -19.39
N VAL A 326 12.57 17.68 -18.83
CA VAL A 326 12.36 17.57 -17.37
C VAL A 326 13.68 17.67 -16.60
N ARG A 327 14.76 17.07 -17.11
CA ARG A 327 16.09 17.19 -16.52
C ARG A 327 16.54 18.65 -16.46
N GLU A 328 16.40 19.41 -17.54
CA GLU A 328 16.79 20.82 -17.59
C GLU A 328 16.01 21.68 -16.59
N VAL A 329 14.69 21.48 -16.51
CA VAL A 329 13.83 22.17 -15.52
C VAL A 329 14.26 21.87 -14.08
N ILE A 330 14.67 20.63 -13.78
CA ILE A 330 15.14 20.25 -12.44
C ILE A 330 16.53 20.83 -12.16
N VAL A 331 17.45 20.83 -13.14
CA VAL A 331 18.79 21.44 -12.99
C VAL A 331 18.67 22.93 -12.68
N GLU A 332 17.85 23.66 -13.42
CA GLU A 332 17.64 25.10 -13.20
C GLU A 332 17.05 25.36 -11.82
N ARG A 333 16.10 24.52 -11.37
CA ARG A 333 15.52 24.63 -10.04
C ARG A 333 16.55 24.40 -8.94
N VAL A 334 17.33 23.33 -9.04
CA VAL A 334 18.38 23.03 -8.05
C VAL A 334 19.44 24.14 -8.00
N ALA A 335 19.77 24.74 -9.14
CA ALA A 335 20.66 25.90 -9.18
C ALA A 335 20.07 27.09 -8.42
N ARG A 336 18.78 27.41 -8.62
CA ARG A 336 18.08 28.48 -7.89
C ARG A 336 17.99 28.23 -6.38
N GLU A 337 17.74 26.98 -5.97
CA GLU A 337 17.75 26.62 -4.54
C GLU A 337 19.13 26.75 -3.92
N THR A 338 20.17 26.32 -4.64
CA THR A 338 21.56 26.43 -4.18
C THR A 338 21.97 27.91 -4.05
N GLU A 339 21.56 28.76 -5.00
CA GLU A 339 21.79 30.20 -4.94
C GLU A 339 21.03 30.87 -3.79
N ALA A 340 19.78 30.48 -3.54
CA ALA A 340 19.04 30.98 -2.39
C ALA A 340 19.69 30.56 -1.05
N GLU A 341 20.16 29.32 -0.94
CA GLU A 341 20.88 28.84 0.24
C GLU A 341 22.21 29.57 0.45
N THR A 342 22.96 29.88 -0.62
CA THR A 342 24.22 30.63 -0.49
C THR A 342 23.98 32.06 -0.03
N LEU A 343 22.90 32.70 -0.49
CA LEU A 343 22.50 34.03 -0.02
C LEU A 343 22.08 34.04 1.46
N LEU A 344 21.39 32.99 1.92
CA LEU A 344 20.99 32.87 3.34
C LEU A 344 22.16 32.50 4.26
N ARG A 345 23.24 31.91 3.74
CA ARG A 345 24.49 31.68 4.49
C ARG A 345 25.37 32.93 4.61
N GLY A 346 25.01 34.04 3.95
CA GLY A 346 25.77 35.29 3.87
C GLY A 346 25.93 36.10 5.16
N SER A 347 25.47 35.62 6.32
CA SER A 347 25.73 36.28 7.61
C SER A 347 26.03 35.30 8.74
N GLN A 348 26.72 34.18 8.46
CA GLN A 348 27.64 33.72 9.49
C GLN A 348 28.70 34.81 9.63
N ALA A 349 28.45 35.71 10.60
CA ALA A 349 29.39 36.71 11.04
C ALA A 349 30.77 36.03 11.10
N PRO A 350 31.82 36.68 10.56
CA PRO A 350 33.16 36.10 10.57
C PRO A 350 33.39 35.54 11.96
N ILE A 351 33.67 34.24 12.03
CA ILE A 351 34.03 33.56 13.26
C ILE A 351 35.22 34.35 13.80
N VAL A 352 34.96 35.32 14.66
CA VAL A 352 35.98 35.98 15.46
C VAL A 352 36.46 34.86 16.38
N PRO A 353 37.67 34.34 16.19
CA PRO A 353 38.16 33.31 17.07
C PRO A 353 38.22 33.91 18.48
N GLU A 354 37.69 33.18 19.45
CA GLU A 354 38.08 33.23 20.88
C GLU A 354 37.31 34.11 21.89
N THR A 355 36.26 34.90 21.56
CA THR A 355 35.67 35.81 22.59
C THR A 355 34.22 35.64 23.02
N LEU A 356 33.42 34.71 22.47
CA LEU A 356 31.96 34.68 22.75
C LEU A 356 31.40 33.44 23.45
N LEU A 357 32.21 32.65 24.14
CA LEU A 357 31.72 31.68 25.13
C LEU A 357 32.58 31.72 26.40
N ARG A 358 32.46 32.80 27.18
CA ARG A 358 32.57 32.63 28.63
C ARG A 358 31.25 32.02 29.09
N SER A 359 31.31 30.82 29.66
CA SER A 359 30.25 30.30 30.50
C SER A 359 29.86 31.38 31.52
N TYR A 360 28.62 31.83 31.48
CA TYR A 360 28.07 32.67 32.53
C TYR A 360 27.92 31.81 33.79
N GLU A 361 28.94 31.79 34.65
CA GLU A 361 28.91 31.16 35.98
C GLU A 361 28.19 32.05 37.03
N GLY A 362 27.37 33.00 36.57
CA GLY A 362 26.51 33.76 37.48
C GLY A 362 25.38 32.87 37.95
N THR A 363 25.37 32.55 39.25
CA THR A 363 24.24 31.93 39.94
C THR A 363 23.05 32.88 39.84
N ILE A 364 22.12 32.60 38.91
CA ILE A 364 20.91 33.41 38.73
C ILE A 364 19.94 33.04 39.86
N GLU A 365 19.94 33.82 40.94
CA GLU A 365 18.97 33.75 42.05
C GLU A 365 17.63 34.45 41.73
N THR A 366 17.27 34.65 40.46
CA THR A 366 15.96 35.22 40.13
C THR A 366 14.91 34.12 39.91
N PRO A 367 13.80 34.14 40.68
CA PRO A 367 12.74 33.15 40.53
C PRO A 367 12.06 33.26 39.15
N PRO A 368 11.65 32.13 38.55
CA PRO A 368 11.22 32.03 37.15
C PRO A 368 9.95 32.81 36.80
N GLU A 369 9.27 33.40 37.78
CA GLU A 369 7.99 34.10 37.58
C GLU A 369 8.14 35.50 36.95
N GLN A 370 9.35 36.07 36.89
CA GLN A 370 9.57 37.43 36.35
C GLN A 370 9.90 37.50 34.85
N LEU A 371 10.15 36.38 34.17
CA LEU A 371 10.53 36.37 32.75
C LEU A 371 9.34 36.41 31.78
N LEU A 372 8.10 36.50 32.27
CA LEU A 372 6.88 36.44 31.45
C LEU A 372 5.94 37.64 31.65
N ARG A 373 6.48 38.87 31.71
CA ARG A 373 5.67 40.07 31.45
C ARG A 373 6.24 40.88 30.29
N ALA A 374 5.78 40.56 29.09
CA ALA A 374 5.83 41.50 27.98
C ALA A 374 4.92 42.69 28.33
N THR A 375 5.53 43.84 28.60
CA THR A 375 4.84 45.13 28.71
C THR A 375 4.20 45.48 27.37
N ILE A 376 2.88 45.34 27.29
CA ILE A 376 2.07 45.98 26.26
C ILE A 376 2.01 47.47 26.64
N LYS A 377 2.65 48.33 25.84
CA LYS A 377 2.41 49.77 25.87
C LYS A 377 1.24 50.04 24.93
N GLU A 378 0.15 50.55 25.49
CA GLU A 378 -0.93 51.18 24.73
C GLU A 378 -0.50 52.62 24.40
N GLU A 379 -0.61 53.00 23.13
CA GLU A 379 -0.72 54.38 22.65
C GLU A 379 -2.03 54.53 21.87
#